data_AF-A0A2A9NAF8-F1
#
_entry.id   AF-A0A2A9NAF8-F1
#
_cell.length_a   1.000
_cell.length_b   1.000
_cell.length_c   1.000
_cell.angle_alpha   90.00
_cell.angle_beta   90.00
_cell.angle_gamma   90.00
#
_symmetry.space_group_name_H-M   'P 1'
#
loop_
_entity.id
_entity.type
_entity.pdbx_description
1 polymer ?
#
loop_
_entity_poly.entity_id
_entity_poly.type
_entity_poly.pdbx_seq_one_letter_code
_entity_poly.pdbx_strand_id
1 'polypeptide(L)' 'QHCAYGDCTSDLENARGGVFCVTHEQEYGPRCHIVGCTRQKVARTQACERHQEQWNR' A
#
# COMPACT_ATOMS: atom_id res chain seq x y z
N GLN A 1 3.44 5.38 14.29
CA GLN A 1 3.33 5.73 12.86
C GLN A 1 1.93 5.28 12.45
N HIS A 2 1.15 6.13 11.78
CA HIS A 2 -0.26 5.83 11.49
C HIS A 2 -0.42 5.29 10.06
N CYS A 3 -1.44 4.46 9.88
CA CYS A 3 -1.84 3.92 8.59
C CYS A 3 -2.05 5.05 7.57
N ALA A 4 -1.43 4.96 6.39
CA ALA A 4 -1.56 5.98 5.34
C ALA A 4 -2.89 5.90 4.56
N TYR A 5 -3.82 5.08 5.02
CA TYR A 5 -5.18 5.04 4.50
C TYR A 5 -5.98 6.22 5.06
N GLY A 6 -6.71 6.93 4.20
CA GLY A 6 -7.40 8.18 4.54
C GLY A 6 -8.22 8.05 5.83
N ASP A 7 -7.87 8.88 6.83
CA ASP A 7 -8.46 8.94 8.17
C ASP A 7 -8.23 7.72 9.08
N CYS A 8 -7.37 6.78 8.68
CA CYS A 8 -7.06 5.63 9.52
C CYS A 8 -6.08 5.99 10.64
N THR A 9 -6.56 5.96 11.88
CA THR A 9 -5.76 6.23 13.09
C THR A 9 -5.09 4.98 13.66
N SER A 10 -5.39 3.79 13.11
CA SER A 10 -4.77 2.53 13.56
C SER A 10 -3.25 2.58 13.41
N ASP A 11 -2.58 1.97 14.38
CA ASP A 11 -1.14 1.77 14.35
C ASP A 11 -0.72 0.83 13.21
N LEU A 12 0.46 1.10 12.66
CA LEU A 12 1.09 0.23 11.69
C LEU A 12 1.46 -1.10 12.36
N GLU A 13 1.00 -2.20 11.78
CA GLU A 13 1.41 -3.53 12.20
C GLU A 13 2.79 -3.81 11.61
N ASN A 14 3.80 -3.53 12.43
CA ASN A 14 5.23 -3.74 12.23
C ASN A 14 5.99 -2.56 11.64
N ALA A 15 6.94 -2.06 12.46
CA ALA A 15 7.95 -1.05 12.16
C ALA A 15 8.95 -1.44 11.03
N ARG A 16 8.61 -2.40 10.17
CA ARG A 16 9.45 -2.94 9.09
C ARG A 16 8.87 -2.65 7.70
N GLY A 17 8.37 -1.43 7.50
CA GLY A 17 8.04 -0.90 6.17
C GLY A 17 6.61 -1.11 5.69
N GLY A 18 5.69 -1.53 6.58
CA GLY A 18 4.26 -1.46 6.29
C GLY A 18 3.81 0.00 6.17
N VAL A 19 3.00 0.30 5.15
CA VAL A 19 2.38 1.63 4.96
C VAL A 19 0.95 1.64 5.54
N PHE A 20 0.41 0.47 5.85
CA PHE A 20 -0.96 0.24 6.27
C PHE A 20 -1.02 -0.54 7.61
N CYS A 21 -2.12 -0.40 8.35
CA CYS A 21 -2.42 -1.28 9.49
C CYS A 21 -2.83 -2.68 8.99
N VAL A 22 -2.88 -3.69 9.86
CA VAL A 22 -3.20 -5.09 9.48
C VAL A 22 -4.48 -5.22 8.62
N THR A 23 -5.53 -4.47 8.94
CA THR A 23 -6.78 -4.48 8.18
C THR A 23 -6.57 -3.97 6.76
N HIS A 24 -5.91 -2.82 6.63
CA HIS A 24 -5.64 -2.22 5.33
C HIS A 24 -4.51 -2.91 4.59
N GLU A 25 -3.62 -3.64 5.26
CA GLU A 25 -2.62 -4.48 4.60
C GLU A 25 -3.27 -5.74 4.01
N GLN A 26 -4.27 -6.31 4.67
CA GLN A 26 -5.04 -7.42 4.09
C GLN A 26 -5.90 -6.96 2.90
N GLU A 27 -6.51 -5.78 2.98
CA GLU A 27 -7.43 -5.29 1.93
C GLU A 27 -6.75 -4.50 0.80
N TYR A 28 -5.81 -3.62 1.13
CA TYR A 28 -5.06 -2.73 0.23
C TYR A 28 -3.60 -3.11 0.08
N GLY A 29 -3.04 -3.93 0.97
CA GLY A 29 -1.70 -4.46 0.78
C GLY A 29 -1.52 -5.25 -0.51
N PRO A 30 -2.52 -5.94 -1.11
CA PRO A 30 -2.37 -6.47 -2.46
C PRO A 30 -2.70 -5.45 -3.57
N ARG A 31 -3.13 -4.23 -3.26
CA ARG A 31 -3.48 -3.18 -4.23
C ARG A 31 -2.31 -2.24 -4.50
N CYS A 32 -2.41 -1.49 -5.59
CA CYS A 32 -1.44 -0.46 -5.96
C CYS A 32 -1.49 0.67 -4.94
N HIS A 33 -0.34 1.08 -4.41
CA HIS A 33 -0.24 2.17 -3.43
C HIS A 33 -0.29 3.57 -4.08
N ILE A 34 -0.53 3.66 -5.40
CA ILE A 34 -0.71 4.94 -6.08
C ILE A 34 -2.12 5.45 -5.77
N VAL A 35 -2.20 6.69 -5.28
CA VAL A 35 -3.47 7.36 -4.98
C VAL A 35 -4.39 7.34 -6.20
N GLY A 36 -5.62 6.88 -6.01
CA GLY A 36 -6.61 6.72 -7.09
C GLY A 36 -6.44 5.46 -7.94
N CYS A 37 -5.56 4.53 -7.57
CA CYS A 37 -5.44 3.24 -8.24
C CYS A 37 -6.00 2.10 -7.40
N THR A 38 -6.97 1.38 -7.95
CA THR A 38 -7.58 0.19 -7.30
C THR A 38 -7.05 -1.13 -7.87
N ARG A 39 -6.07 -1.08 -8.78
CA ARG A 39 -5.50 -2.28 -9.40
C ARG A 39 -4.67 -3.08 -8.40
N GLN A 40 -4.53 -4.38 -8.64
CA GLN A 40 -3.64 -5.24 -7.87
C GLN A 40 -2.17 -4.85 -8.13
N LYS A 41 -1.34 -4.83 -7.07
CA LYS A 41 0.10 -4.61 -7.21
C LYS A 41 0.78 -5.85 -7.74
N VAL A 42 1.92 -5.66 -8.40
CA VAL A 42 2.77 -6.77 -8.79
C VAL A 42 3.47 -7.31 -7.55
N ALA A 43 3.53 -8.63 -7.39
CA ALA A 43 4.21 -9.27 -6.27
C ALA A 43 5.65 -8.73 -6.15
N ARG A 44 6.10 -8.45 -4.91
CA ARG A 44 7.38 -7.79 -4.58
C ARG A 44 7.50 -6.30 -4.93
N THR A 45 6.40 -5.64 -5.27
CA THR A 45 6.40 -4.20 -5.55
C THR A 45 5.26 -3.50 -4.83
N GLN A 46 5.26 -2.16 -4.79
CA GLN A 46 4.15 -1.37 -4.22
C GLN A 46 3.19 -0.83 -5.28
N ALA A 47 3.38 -1.18 -6.56
CA ALA A 47 2.61 -0.64 -7.68
C ALA A 47 2.09 -1.74 -8.62
N CYS A 48 0.94 -1.50 -9.24
CA CYS A 48 0.42 -2.33 -10.34
C CYS A 48 1.29 -2.22 -11.59
N GLU A 49 1.16 -3.14 -12.55
CA GLU A 49 1.96 -3.14 -13.80
C GLU A 49 1.94 -1.79 -14.53
N ARG A 50 0.80 -1.08 -14.51
CA ARG A 50 0.67 0.24 -15.14
C ARG A 50 1.45 1.34 -14.41
N HIS A 51 1.64 1.19 -13.11
CA HIS A 51 2.34 2.16 -12.27
C HIS A 51 3.71 1.68 -11.82
N GLN A 52 4.14 0.50 -12.25
CA GLN A 52 5.50 -0.01 -12.03
C GLN A 52 6.54 1.00 -12.50
N GLU A 53 6.32 1.59 -13.68
CA GLU A 53 7.22 2.59 -14.25
C GLU A 53 7.30 3.87 -13.41
N GLN A 54 6.20 4.28 -12.76
CA GLN A 54 6.19 5.44 -11.85
C GLN A 54 6.81 5.13 -10.49
N TRP A 55 6.76 3.87 -10.06
CA TRP A 55 7.34 3.43 -8.79
C TRP A 55 8.85 3.17 -8.89
N ASN A 56 9.32 2.71 -10.05
CA ASN A 56 10.72 2.39 -10.30
C ASN A 56 11.55 3.61 -10.78
N ARG A 57 11.05 4.83 -10.59
CA ARG A 57 11.68 6.07 -11.04
C ARG A 57 12.15 6.94 -9.89
#